data_AF-A0A6J5YKQ1-F1
#
_entry.id   AF-A0A6J5YKQ1-F1
#
_cell.length_a   1.000
_cell.length_b   1.000
_cell.length_c   1.000
_cell.angle_alpha   90.00
_cell.angle_beta   90.00
_cell.angle_gamma   90.00
#
_symmetry.space_group_name_H-M   'P 1'
#
loop_
_entity.id
_entity.type
_entity.pdbx_description
1 polymer ?
#
loop_
_entity_poly.entity_id
_entity_poly.type
_entity_poly.pdbx_seq_one_letter_code
_entity_poly.pdbx_strand_id
1 'polypeptide(L)'
;MSRTEPTIDEAGHCPFTIDRAVMTQQWRDVTFAHWPIDPAAVQALLPPELEPDLYDGQAWVSLVGFEMDELRIPGVPPIPTTHRFVEFNVRTYVVGPDGPGVWFCSLDVPNWLPALVARAGFALPYDKGSVAVTRQGDRLGWFVQRTWPDRCEGELVVRRTGVRVDAGTDPLATFLTARWRLYATTRGGVVLSAAVHHEPWPLEHGELISVNTGVADSAGLPVEGEPIVHVASGVGVRVALPRPVRMSRLPTGPLVVHFDDDCGFCSACVRVLTRFTDSTVSYEPARKLDDPRLARLSEVAIIVTGDGAAASGVDGVAAVLRRSGIIGGLVAALLRAPGVHLLASVVYARIAANRQWISRRLGLKAACDLPIRGVGTPK
;
A
#
# COMPACT_ATOMS: atom_id res chain seq x y z
N MET A 1 -4.93 3.30 -28.91
CA MET A 1 -4.80 1.84 -28.69
C MET A 1 -5.33 1.57 -27.30
N SER A 2 -6.49 0.90 -27.24
CA SER A 2 -7.20 0.59 -26.01
C SER A 2 -6.30 -0.20 -25.06
N ARG A 3 -6.15 0.24 -23.81
CA ARG A 3 -5.55 -0.57 -22.75
C ARG A 3 -6.47 -1.79 -22.59
N THR A 4 -5.97 -2.98 -22.84
CA THR A 4 -6.54 -4.19 -22.26
C THR A 4 -6.10 -4.17 -20.80
N GLU A 5 -6.90 -3.52 -19.96
CA GLU A 5 -6.81 -3.75 -18.52
C GLU A 5 -6.98 -5.27 -18.30
N PRO A 6 -6.21 -5.90 -17.40
CA PRO A 6 -6.57 -7.21 -16.93
C PRO A 6 -7.83 -7.02 -16.08
N THR A 7 -8.99 -6.99 -16.75
CA THR A 7 -10.29 -7.15 -16.13
C THR A 7 -10.22 -8.42 -15.32
N ILE A 8 -10.66 -8.35 -14.07
CA ILE A 8 -10.92 -9.55 -13.27
C ILE A 8 -11.80 -10.45 -14.14
N ASP A 9 -11.34 -11.69 -14.39
CA ASP A 9 -12.13 -12.68 -15.13
C ASP A 9 -13.52 -12.77 -14.49
N GLU A 10 -14.58 -12.80 -15.29
CA GLU A 10 -15.97 -12.86 -14.80
C GLU A 10 -16.18 -14.08 -13.89
N ALA A 11 -15.40 -15.14 -14.09
CA ALA A 11 -15.43 -16.34 -13.26
C ALA A 11 -14.55 -16.26 -11.98
N GLY A 12 -13.95 -15.10 -11.68
CA GLY A 12 -13.18 -14.89 -10.46
C GLY A 12 -11.89 -15.72 -10.39
N HIS A 13 -11.27 -16.04 -11.54
CA HIS A 13 -10.00 -16.75 -11.58
C HIS A 13 -8.81 -15.79 -11.55
N CYS A 14 -7.74 -16.22 -10.87
CA CYS A 14 -6.48 -15.50 -10.88
C CYS A 14 -5.91 -15.42 -12.31
N PRO A 15 -5.62 -14.22 -12.84
CA PRO A 15 -5.16 -14.07 -14.23
C PRO A 15 -3.68 -14.44 -14.43
N PHE A 16 -2.98 -14.86 -13.39
CA PHE A 16 -1.57 -15.25 -13.45
C PHE A 16 -1.23 -16.36 -12.46
N THR A 17 -0.14 -17.08 -12.72
CA THR A 17 0.43 -18.04 -11.77
C THR A 17 1.63 -17.45 -11.02
N ILE A 18 1.97 -18.05 -9.87
CA ILE A 18 3.18 -17.72 -9.11
C ILE A 18 4.07 -18.96 -9.04
N ASP A 19 4.98 -19.08 -10.00
CA ASP A 19 5.88 -20.23 -10.10
C ASP A 19 6.86 -20.25 -8.92
N ARG A 20 7.41 -19.08 -8.56
CA ARG A 20 8.33 -18.90 -7.43
C ARG A 20 7.68 -18.09 -6.33
N ALA A 21 6.98 -18.77 -5.45
CA ALA A 21 6.45 -18.17 -4.23
C ALA A 21 7.59 -17.94 -3.22
N VAL A 22 7.58 -16.80 -2.54
CA VAL A 22 8.45 -16.57 -1.37
C VAL A 22 7.77 -17.00 -0.08
N MET A 23 6.46 -17.19 -0.12
CA MET A 23 5.63 -17.57 1.01
C MET A 23 4.40 -18.32 0.51
N THR A 24 4.05 -19.42 1.17
CA THR A 24 2.78 -20.15 0.94
C THR A 24 2.03 -20.30 2.24
N GLN A 25 0.70 -20.28 2.17
CA GLN A 25 -0.19 -20.23 3.31
C GLN A 25 -1.50 -20.95 2.97
N GLN A 26 -2.23 -21.37 3.99
CA GLN A 26 -3.63 -21.79 3.90
C GLN A 26 -4.46 -20.81 4.70
N TRP A 27 -5.48 -20.22 4.08
CA TRP A 27 -6.43 -19.36 4.79
C TRP A 27 -7.69 -20.16 5.10
N ARG A 28 -8.23 -20.01 6.31
CA ARG A 28 -9.42 -20.71 6.78
C ARG A 28 -10.42 -19.77 7.42
N ASP A 29 -11.70 -20.12 7.28
CA ASP A 29 -12.84 -19.39 7.85
C ASP A 29 -12.82 -17.89 7.53
N VAL A 30 -12.45 -17.54 6.28
CA VAL A 30 -12.28 -16.15 5.89
C VAL A 30 -13.62 -15.44 5.93
N THR A 31 -13.72 -14.44 6.79
CA THR A 31 -14.95 -13.70 7.07
C THR A 31 -14.75 -12.27 6.62
N PHE A 32 -15.60 -11.80 5.73
CA PHE A 32 -15.57 -10.45 5.20
C PHE A 32 -16.82 -9.69 5.63
N ALA A 33 -16.64 -8.44 6.02
CA ALA A 33 -17.70 -7.45 6.08
C ALA A 33 -17.27 -6.22 5.28
N HIS A 34 -18.09 -5.79 4.33
CA HIS A 34 -17.76 -4.77 3.34
C HIS A 34 -18.71 -3.58 3.46
N TRP A 35 -18.16 -2.37 3.49
CA TRP A 35 -18.92 -1.12 3.49
C TRP A 35 -18.52 -0.23 2.31
N PRO A 36 -19.49 0.46 1.68
CA PRO A 36 -19.17 1.56 0.79
C PRO A 36 -18.56 2.70 1.59
N ILE A 37 -17.59 3.39 1.01
CA ILE A 37 -16.92 4.54 1.64
C ILE A 37 -16.56 5.59 0.58
N ASP A 38 -16.55 6.86 0.97
CA ASP A 38 -16.18 7.96 0.08
C ASP A 38 -14.81 7.70 -0.58
N PRO A 39 -14.73 7.68 -1.94
CA PRO A 39 -13.46 7.60 -2.66
C PRO A 39 -12.40 8.60 -2.19
N ALA A 40 -12.81 9.80 -1.78
CA ALA A 40 -11.90 10.83 -1.28
C ALA A 40 -11.23 10.42 0.05
N ALA A 41 -11.96 9.74 0.94
CA ALA A 41 -11.42 9.23 2.20
C ALA A 41 -10.35 8.17 1.95
N VAL A 42 -10.60 7.24 1.01
CA VAL A 42 -9.62 6.24 0.58
C VAL A 42 -8.41 6.93 -0.05
N GLN A 43 -8.64 7.84 -1.00
CA GLN A 43 -7.58 8.55 -1.73
C GLN A 43 -6.66 9.33 -0.78
N ALA A 44 -7.15 9.83 0.35
CA ALA A 44 -6.33 10.54 1.33
C ALA A 44 -5.26 9.65 2.00
N LEU A 45 -5.41 8.32 2.00
CA LEU A 45 -4.49 7.38 2.64
C LEU A 45 -3.43 6.80 1.70
N LEU A 46 -3.61 6.94 0.39
CA LEU A 46 -2.79 6.26 -0.60
C LEU A 46 -1.46 7.01 -0.88
N PRO A 47 -0.47 6.42 -1.55
CA PRO A 47 0.68 7.11 -2.16
C PRO A 47 0.39 7.45 -3.64
N PRO A 48 0.88 8.56 -4.23
CA PRO A 48 0.40 9.12 -5.51
C PRO A 48 0.36 8.16 -6.70
N GLU A 49 1.09 7.06 -6.62
CA GLU A 49 1.08 5.98 -7.59
C GLU A 49 -0.22 5.16 -7.61
N LEU A 50 -1.08 5.28 -6.60
CA LEU A 50 -2.32 4.49 -6.43
C LEU A 50 -3.57 5.38 -6.42
N GLU A 51 -4.65 4.84 -6.99
CA GLU A 51 -6.00 5.43 -7.00
C GLU A 51 -7.01 4.42 -6.40
N PRO A 52 -8.12 4.88 -5.78
CA PRO A 52 -9.20 4.01 -5.35
C PRO A 52 -9.73 3.21 -6.54
N ASP A 53 -9.89 1.91 -6.34
CA ASP A 53 -10.64 1.08 -7.29
C ASP A 53 -12.12 1.22 -6.98
N LEU A 54 -12.91 1.61 -7.96
CA LEU A 54 -14.32 1.96 -7.80
C LEU A 54 -15.19 0.88 -8.42
N TYR A 55 -16.22 0.46 -7.70
CA TYR A 55 -17.30 -0.34 -8.23
C TYR A 55 -18.56 0.53 -8.26
N ASP A 56 -19.12 0.71 -9.46
CA ASP A 56 -20.28 1.58 -9.68
C ASP A 56 -20.11 2.99 -9.09
N GLY A 57 -18.91 3.56 -9.26
CA GLY A 57 -18.55 4.88 -8.75
C GLY A 57 -18.24 4.94 -7.24
N GLN A 58 -18.35 3.83 -6.52
CA GLN A 58 -18.17 3.75 -5.08
C GLN A 58 -16.87 3.04 -4.69
N ALA A 59 -16.10 3.60 -3.75
CA ALA A 59 -14.99 2.90 -3.12
C ALA A 59 -15.49 2.03 -1.96
N TRP A 60 -14.70 1.02 -1.59
CA TRP A 60 -15.09 0.05 -0.57
C TRP A 60 -13.96 -0.17 0.44
N VAL A 61 -14.35 -0.46 1.68
CA VAL A 61 -13.47 -0.91 2.75
C VAL A 61 -14.00 -2.20 3.33
N SER A 62 -13.11 -3.03 3.86
CA SER A 62 -13.48 -4.33 4.40
C SER A 62 -12.74 -4.66 5.66
N LEU A 63 -13.49 -5.16 6.62
CA LEU A 63 -12.96 -5.91 7.74
C LEU A 63 -12.85 -7.38 7.33
N VAL A 64 -11.68 -7.96 7.51
CA VAL A 64 -11.43 -9.35 7.13
C VAL A 64 -10.77 -10.09 8.27
N GLY A 65 -11.48 -11.05 8.86
CA GLY A 65 -10.97 -11.97 9.87
C GLY A 65 -10.72 -13.33 9.26
N PHE A 66 -9.54 -13.90 9.48
CA PHE A 66 -9.25 -15.26 9.06
C PHE A 66 -8.15 -15.93 9.88
N GLU A 67 -8.09 -17.24 9.79
CA GLU A 67 -7.00 -18.02 10.33
C GLU A 67 -6.02 -18.35 9.21
N MET A 68 -4.76 -17.98 9.41
CA MET A 68 -3.64 -18.40 8.57
C MET A 68 -3.05 -19.67 9.17
N ASP A 69 -2.97 -20.73 8.37
CA ASP A 69 -2.32 -21.99 8.71
C ASP A 69 -1.25 -22.35 7.65
N GLU A 70 -0.41 -23.33 7.98
CA GLU A 70 0.62 -23.88 7.11
C GLU A 70 1.54 -22.83 6.48
N LEU A 71 1.87 -21.75 7.21
CA LEU A 71 2.84 -20.76 6.75
C LEU A 71 4.19 -21.44 6.45
N ARG A 72 4.67 -21.28 5.22
CA ARG A 72 5.96 -21.81 4.75
C ARG A 72 6.71 -20.77 3.95
N ILE A 73 8.01 -20.66 4.24
CA ILE A 73 8.98 -19.90 3.45
C ILE A 73 9.89 -20.93 2.77
N PRO A 74 9.91 -21.02 1.42
CA PRO A 74 10.73 -22.02 0.73
C PRO A 74 12.22 -21.92 1.10
N GLY A 75 12.82 -23.05 1.43
CA GLY A 75 14.23 -23.14 1.86
C GLY A 75 14.49 -22.85 3.33
N VAL A 76 13.47 -22.49 4.12
CA VAL A 76 13.59 -22.27 5.56
C VAL A 76 12.87 -23.39 6.33
N PRO A 77 13.50 -24.02 7.34
CA PRO A 77 12.82 -25.00 8.19
C PRO A 77 11.57 -24.41 8.86
N PRO A 78 10.53 -25.21 9.15
CA PRO A 78 9.35 -24.74 9.86
C PRO A 78 9.74 -24.11 11.20
N ILE A 79 9.35 -22.85 11.41
CA ILE A 79 9.57 -22.16 12.67
C ILE A 79 8.44 -22.58 13.63
N PRO A 80 8.74 -23.16 14.80
CA PRO A 80 7.72 -23.51 15.79
C PRO A 80 6.80 -22.33 16.09
N THR A 81 5.53 -22.62 16.39
CA THR A 81 4.48 -21.65 16.80
C THR A 81 4.11 -20.52 15.82
N THR A 82 4.77 -20.40 14.67
CA THR A 82 4.47 -19.37 13.65
C THR A 82 3.75 -19.89 12.41
N HIS A 83 3.58 -21.21 12.31
CA HIS A 83 2.90 -21.84 11.19
C HIS A 83 1.39 -21.59 11.18
N ARG A 84 0.81 -21.23 12.34
CA ARG A 84 -0.62 -20.97 12.51
C ARG A 84 -0.87 -19.75 13.39
N PHE A 85 -1.67 -18.81 12.92
CA PHE A 85 -2.12 -17.65 13.69
C PHE A 85 -3.39 -17.06 13.07
N VAL A 86 -4.09 -16.21 13.83
CA VAL A 86 -5.24 -15.45 13.34
C VAL A 86 -4.80 -14.06 12.91
N GLU A 87 -5.42 -13.56 11.84
CA GLU A 87 -5.20 -12.23 11.30
C GLU A 87 -6.54 -11.53 11.14
N PHE A 88 -6.58 -10.27 11.54
CA PHE A 88 -7.71 -9.39 11.29
C PHE A 88 -7.19 -8.14 10.57
N ASN A 89 -7.76 -7.80 9.43
CA ASN A 89 -7.29 -6.65 8.66
C ASN A 89 -8.41 -5.70 8.26
N VAL A 90 -8.02 -4.43 8.14
CA VAL A 90 -8.77 -3.39 7.46
C VAL A 90 -8.11 -3.21 6.11
N ARG A 91 -8.86 -3.40 5.02
CA ARG A 91 -8.35 -3.21 3.67
C ARG A 91 -9.31 -2.42 2.80
N THR A 92 -8.74 -1.74 1.81
CA THR A 92 -9.48 -1.08 0.74
C THR A 92 -8.93 -1.54 -0.62
N TYR A 93 -9.56 -1.11 -1.70
CA TYR A 93 -9.30 -1.58 -3.06
C TYR A 93 -8.70 -0.44 -3.87
N VAL A 94 -7.64 -0.75 -4.61
CA VAL A 94 -6.86 0.25 -5.34
C VAL A 94 -6.45 -0.26 -6.72
N VAL A 95 -6.27 0.67 -7.64
CA VAL A 95 -5.63 0.42 -8.93
C VAL A 95 -4.26 1.11 -8.90
N GLY A 96 -3.22 0.33 -9.17
CA GLY A 96 -1.86 0.82 -9.32
C GLY A 96 -1.27 0.52 -10.69
N PRO A 97 0.01 0.85 -10.92
CA PRO A 97 0.67 0.66 -12.21
C PRO A 97 0.79 -0.82 -12.65
N ASP A 98 0.72 -1.74 -11.69
CA ASP A 98 0.72 -3.19 -11.95
C ASP A 98 -0.70 -3.79 -12.05
N GLY A 99 -1.75 -2.98 -11.91
CA GLY A 99 -3.16 -3.39 -12.00
C GLY A 99 -3.93 -3.27 -10.67
N PRO A 100 -5.15 -3.81 -10.61
CA PRO A 100 -5.98 -3.78 -9.39
C PRO A 100 -5.37 -4.62 -8.27
N GLY A 101 -5.64 -4.23 -7.03
CA GLY A 101 -5.16 -4.92 -5.83
C GLY A 101 -5.82 -4.41 -4.55
N VAL A 102 -5.34 -4.91 -3.41
CA VAL A 102 -5.73 -4.45 -2.08
C VAL A 102 -4.66 -3.54 -1.49
N TRP A 103 -5.10 -2.57 -0.71
CA TRP A 103 -4.29 -1.77 0.18
C TRP A 103 -4.68 -2.09 1.61
N PHE A 104 -3.74 -2.60 2.40
CA PHE A 104 -3.95 -2.86 3.81
C PHE A 104 -3.78 -1.57 4.60
N CYS A 105 -4.81 -1.17 5.33
CA CYS A 105 -4.77 -0.01 6.22
C CYS A 105 -4.28 -0.41 7.61
N SER A 106 -4.65 -1.62 8.07
CA SER A 106 -4.09 -2.26 9.26
C SER A 106 -4.12 -3.78 9.15
N LEU A 107 -3.18 -4.45 9.81
CA LEU A 107 -3.07 -5.91 9.91
C LEU A 107 -2.80 -6.30 11.37
N ASP A 108 -3.84 -6.65 12.10
CA ASP A 108 -3.77 -7.04 13.50
C ASP A 108 -3.47 -8.53 13.64
N VAL A 109 -2.41 -8.85 14.39
CA VAL A 109 -2.00 -10.23 14.69
C VAL A 109 -1.54 -10.39 16.14
N PRO A 110 -1.69 -11.59 16.73
CA PRO A 110 -1.24 -11.86 18.09
C PRO A 110 0.29 -12.05 18.19
N ASN A 111 0.93 -12.54 17.12
CA ASN A 111 2.33 -12.96 17.13
C ASN A 111 3.24 -11.99 16.40
N TRP A 112 4.24 -11.47 17.11
CA TRP A 112 5.19 -10.47 16.58
C TRP A 112 6.18 -11.02 15.54
N LEU A 113 6.41 -12.34 15.50
CA LEU A 113 7.49 -12.93 14.70
C LEU A 113 7.15 -13.01 13.18
N PRO A 114 5.97 -13.51 12.77
CA PRO A 114 5.50 -13.37 11.38
C PRO A 114 5.37 -11.90 10.95
N ALA A 115 4.86 -11.05 11.85
CA ALA A 115 4.75 -9.61 11.63
C ALA A 115 6.12 -8.97 11.34
N LEU A 116 7.20 -9.38 12.03
CA LEU A 116 8.52 -8.82 11.80
C LEU A 116 9.06 -9.17 10.40
N VAL A 117 8.88 -10.40 9.95
CA VAL A 117 9.31 -10.85 8.61
C VAL A 117 8.51 -10.15 7.52
N ALA A 118 7.18 -10.06 7.69
CA ALA A 118 6.32 -9.36 6.75
C ALA A 118 6.57 -7.85 6.72
N ARG A 119 6.83 -7.20 7.86
CA ARG A 119 7.20 -5.77 7.92
C ARG A 119 8.53 -5.49 7.26
N ALA A 120 9.51 -6.38 7.44
CA ALA A 120 10.84 -6.20 6.85
C ALA A 120 10.87 -6.44 5.33
N GLY A 121 10.05 -7.38 4.82
CA GLY A 121 10.02 -7.75 3.40
C GLY A 121 8.95 -7.06 2.56
N PHE A 122 7.74 -6.87 3.10
CA PHE A 122 6.57 -6.40 2.38
C PHE A 122 6.11 -4.99 2.79
N ALA A 123 6.71 -4.40 3.83
CA ALA A 123 6.33 -3.10 4.38
C ALA A 123 4.84 -2.99 4.79
N LEU A 124 4.23 -4.12 5.17
CA LEU A 124 2.83 -4.17 5.59
C LEU A 124 2.64 -3.54 6.99
N PRO A 125 1.50 -2.87 7.23
CA PRO A 125 1.19 -2.23 8.52
C PRO A 125 0.73 -3.25 9.56
N TYR A 126 1.65 -4.12 9.98
CA TYR A 126 1.35 -5.07 11.05
C TYR A 126 1.34 -4.36 12.41
N ASP A 127 0.16 -4.44 13.03
CA ASP A 127 -0.15 -3.85 14.32
C ASP A 127 -0.16 -4.93 15.40
N LYS A 128 0.24 -4.54 16.61
CA LYS A 128 0.43 -5.49 17.70
C LYS A 128 -0.77 -5.45 18.61
N GLY A 129 -1.37 -6.61 18.82
CA GLY A 129 -2.49 -6.77 19.73
C GLY A 129 -2.72 -8.22 20.12
N SER A 130 -3.94 -8.51 20.54
CA SER A 130 -4.49 -9.87 20.56
C SER A 130 -5.58 -9.96 19.51
N VAL A 131 -5.61 -11.08 18.80
CA VAL A 131 -6.74 -11.46 17.94
C VAL A 131 -7.21 -12.83 18.40
N ALA A 132 -8.53 -12.98 18.54
CA ALA A 132 -9.17 -14.22 18.95
C ALA A 132 -10.29 -14.59 17.98
N VAL A 133 -10.53 -15.89 17.84
CA VAL A 133 -11.59 -16.44 17.00
C VAL A 133 -12.48 -17.39 17.81
N THR A 134 -13.80 -17.28 17.65
CA THR A 134 -14.79 -18.20 18.22
C THR A 134 -15.55 -18.91 17.11
N ARG A 135 -15.78 -20.22 17.26
CA ARG A 135 -16.51 -21.06 16.31
C ARG A 135 -17.59 -21.83 17.05
N GLN A 136 -18.85 -21.61 16.71
CA GLN A 136 -19.99 -22.29 17.33
C GLN A 136 -21.10 -22.57 16.31
N GLY A 137 -21.18 -23.81 15.83
CA GLY A 137 -22.13 -24.17 14.78
C GLY A 137 -21.89 -23.37 13.50
N ASP A 138 -22.89 -22.58 13.09
CA ASP A 138 -22.84 -21.67 11.95
C ASP A 138 -22.27 -20.28 12.29
N ARG A 139 -21.89 -20.02 13.55
CA ARG A 139 -21.38 -18.72 14.00
C ARG A 139 -19.86 -18.66 14.00
N LEU A 140 -19.33 -17.56 13.46
CA LEU A 140 -17.93 -17.17 13.51
C LEU A 140 -17.81 -15.79 14.15
N GLY A 141 -16.87 -15.65 15.08
CA GLY A 141 -16.61 -14.37 15.76
C GLY A 141 -15.12 -14.07 15.79
N TRP A 142 -14.77 -12.83 15.46
CA TRP A 142 -13.40 -12.31 15.46
C TRP A 142 -13.32 -11.12 16.41
N PHE A 143 -12.32 -11.11 17.28
CA PHE A 143 -12.14 -10.08 18.31
C PHE A 143 -10.72 -9.57 18.32
N VAL A 144 -10.54 -8.26 18.31
CA VAL A 144 -9.25 -7.58 18.24
C VAL A 144 -9.11 -6.62 19.42
N GLN A 145 -7.94 -6.66 20.07
CA GLN A 145 -7.49 -5.61 20.98
C GLN A 145 -6.10 -5.16 20.57
N ARG A 146 -6.01 -4.03 19.87
CA ARG A 146 -4.75 -3.44 19.43
C ARG A 146 -4.09 -2.67 20.58
N THR A 147 -2.78 -2.83 20.69
CA THR A 147 -1.95 -2.19 21.74
C THR A 147 -0.86 -1.28 21.17
N TRP A 148 -0.55 -1.39 19.88
CA TRP A 148 0.41 -0.57 19.15
C TRP A 148 0.09 -0.61 17.65
N PRO A 149 0.25 0.49 16.89
CA PRO A 149 0.84 1.79 17.27
C PRO A 149 -0.05 2.64 18.18
N ASP A 150 -1.33 2.37 18.18
CA ASP A 150 -2.38 2.99 18.98
C ASP A 150 -3.19 1.91 19.72
N ARG A 151 -4.20 2.35 20.49
CA ARG A 151 -5.11 1.46 21.20
C ARG A 151 -6.50 1.57 20.60
N CYS A 152 -6.98 0.48 20.05
CA CYS A 152 -8.34 0.35 19.54
C CYS A 152 -8.83 -1.08 19.69
N GLU A 153 -10.13 -1.27 19.54
CA GLU A 153 -10.78 -2.58 19.56
C GLU A 153 -11.52 -2.81 18.25
N GLY A 154 -11.74 -4.07 17.92
CA GLY A 154 -12.50 -4.48 16.74
C GLY A 154 -13.23 -5.78 17.00
N GLU A 155 -14.39 -5.94 16.38
CA GLU A 155 -15.22 -7.13 16.49
C GLU A 155 -15.93 -7.37 15.16
N LEU A 156 -16.02 -8.64 14.76
CA LEU A 156 -16.88 -9.08 13.67
C LEU A 156 -17.45 -10.45 14.00
N VAL A 157 -18.75 -10.49 14.32
CA VAL A 157 -19.49 -11.73 14.57
C VAL A 157 -20.55 -11.90 13.51
N VAL A 158 -20.53 -13.06 12.85
CA VAL A 158 -21.41 -13.38 11.73
C VAL A 158 -22.01 -14.77 11.88
N ARG A 159 -23.14 -14.98 11.21
CA ARG A 159 -23.75 -16.28 11.00
C ARG A 159 -23.60 -16.69 9.54
N ARG A 160 -23.11 -17.90 9.31
CA ARG A 160 -23.05 -18.55 8.01
C ARG A 160 -24.46 -18.91 7.56
N THR A 161 -24.86 -18.47 6.37
CA THR A 161 -26.20 -18.82 5.82
C THR A 161 -26.18 -20.14 5.06
N GLY A 162 -25.01 -20.56 4.57
CA GLY A 162 -24.86 -21.69 3.65
C GLY A 162 -25.33 -21.41 2.21
N VAL A 163 -25.85 -20.22 1.92
CA VAL A 163 -26.23 -19.81 0.56
C VAL A 163 -24.96 -19.41 -0.20
N ARG A 164 -24.62 -20.17 -1.24
CA ARG A 164 -23.41 -19.91 -2.03
C ARG A 164 -23.50 -18.61 -2.82
N VAL A 165 -22.37 -17.92 -2.93
CA VAL A 165 -22.18 -16.78 -3.84
C VAL A 165 -21.39 -17.27 -5.03
N ASP A 166 -21.99 -17.17 -6.22
CA ASP A 166 -21.32 -17.54 -7.47
C ASP A 166 -20.67 -16.29 -8.09
N ALA A 167 -19.35 -16.33 -8.19
CA ALA A 167 -18.52 -15.26 -8.75
C ALA A 167 -18.95 -14.83 -10.16
N GLY A 168 -19.49 -15.76 -10.96
CA GLY A 168 -19.99 -15.46 -12.31
C GLY A 168 -21.33 -14.71 -12.34
N THR A 169 -22.02 -14.60 -11.21
CA THR A 169 -23.35 -13.97 -11.12
C THR A 169 -23.43 -12.81 -10.14
N ASP A 170 -22.42 -12.64 -9.29
CA ASP A 170 -22.29 -11.51 -8.36
C ASP A 170 -20.96 -10.75 -8.64
N PRO A 171 -20.99 -9.76 -9.55
CA PRO A 171 -19.80 -9.00 -9.90
C PRO A 171 -19.26 -8.14 -8.75
N LEU A 172 -20.11 -7.75 -7.80
CA LEU A 172 -19.67 -6.99 -6.62
C LEU A 172 -18.91 -7.90 -5.66
N ALA A 173 -19.41 -9.11 -5.37
CA ALA A 173 -18.68 -10.09 -4.57
C ALA A 173 -17.33 -10.44 -5.20
N THR A 174 -17.29 -10.62 -6.53
CA THR A 174 -16.04 -10.82 -7.29
C THR A 174 -15.11 -9.61 -7.13
N PHE A 175 -15.59 -8.39 -7.32
CA PHE A 175 -14.81 -7.16 -7.09
C PHE A 175 -14.27 -7.08 -5.65
N LEU A 176 -15.04 -7.47 -4.64
CA LEU A 176 -14.65 -7.33 -3.23
C LEU A 176 -13.70 -8.45 -2.75
N THR A 177 -13.69 -9.60 -3.39
CA THR A 177 -12.97 -10.79 -2.88
C THR A 177 -11.86 -11.28 -3.82
N ALA A 178 -12.05 -11.23 -5.13
CA ALA A 178 -11.15 -11.78 -6.14
C ALA A 178 -9.97 -10.83 -6.42
N ARG A 179 -9.09 -10.67 -5.42
CA ARG A 179 -7.96 -9.73 -5.43
C ARG A 179 -6.62 -10.44 -5.29
N TRP A 180 -5.85 -10.43 -6.38
CA TRP A 180 -4.60 -11.18 -6.46
C TRP A 180 -3.35 -10.33 -6.33
N ARG A 181 -3.46 -9.12 -5.81
CA ARG A 181 -2.32 -8.22 -5.64
C ARG A 181 -2.49 -7.43 -4.38
N LEU A 182 -1.38 -7.22 -3.67
CA LEU A 182 -1.31 -6.26 -2.59
C LEU A 182 -0.36 -5.12 -2.97
N TYR A 183 -0.67 -3.95 -2.43
CA TYR A 183 0.20 -2.78 -2.41
C TYR A 183 0.54 -2.40 -0.98
N ALA A 184 1.75 -1.89 -0.78
CA ALA A 184 2.24 -1.40 0.49
C ALA A 184 3.26 -0.29 0.28
N THR A 185 3.58 0.49 1.32
CA THR A 185 4.59 1.55 1.23
C THR A 185 5.66 1.37 2.30
N THR A 186 6.92 1.42 1.89
CA THR A 186 8.07 1.36 2.80
C THR A 186 8.15 2.60 3.68
N ARG A 187 8.91 2.52 4.78
CA ARG A 187 9.24 3.70 5.62
C ARG A 187 9.96 4.84 4.86
N GLY A 188 10.53 4.55 3.69
CA GLY A 188 11.17 5.54 2.81
C GLY A 188 10.26 6.00 1.67
N GLY A 189 8.94 5.78 1.75
CA GLY A 189 7.96 6.24 0.78
C GLY A 189 7.91 5.46 -0.54
N VAL A 190 8.71 4.40 -0.70
CA VAL A 190 8.66 3.56 -1.91
C VAL A 190 7.45 2.63 -1.86
N VAL A 191 6.61 2.69 -2.89
CA VAL A 191 5.47 1.78 -3.08
C VAL A 191 5.94 0.42 -3.60
N LEU A 192 5.48 -0.65 -2.96
CA LEU A 192 5.72 -2.03 -3.32
C LEU A 192 4.43 -2.68 -3.82
N SER A 193 4.59 -3.63 -4.72
CA SER A 193 3.53 -4.48 -5.28
C SER A 193 3.95 -5.94 -5.14
N ALA A 194 3.04 -6.80 -4.72
CA ALA A 194 3.24 -8.24 -4.70
C ALA A 194 2.02 -8.98 -5.23
N ALA A 195 2.24 -9.92 -6.13
CA ALA A 195 1.22 -10.85 -6.56
C ALA A 195 0.90 -11.86 -5.44
N VAL A 196 -0.38 -12.13 -5.26
CA VAL A 196 -0.97 -13.07 -4.30
C VAL A 196 -1.91 -13.97 -5.09
N HIS A 197 -1.54 -15.22 -5.30
CA HIS A 197 -2.40 -16.17 -5.99
C HIS A 197 -3.21 -16.95 -4.96
N HIS A 198 -4.51 -17.06 -5.20
CA HIS A 198 -5.41 -17.99 -4.52
C HIS A 198 -6.44 -18.52 -5.51
N GLU A 199 -7.01 -19.70 -5.25
CA GLU A 199 -8.13 -20.23 -6.02
C GLU A 199 -9.38 -19.35 -5.89
N PRO A 200 -10.38 -19.45 -6.80
CA PRO A 200 -11.68 -18.83 -6.59
C PRO A 200 -12.25 -19.17 -5.21
N TRP A 201 -12.81 -18.17 -4.55
CA TRP A 201 -13.31 -18.33 -3.19
C TRP A 201 -14.54 -19.23 -3.15
N PRO A 202 -14.62 -20.22 -2.23
CA PRO A 202 -15.85 -20.95 -1.96
C PRO A 202 -16.78 -20.10 -1.09
N LEU A 203 -17.28 -19.00 -1.66
CA LEU A 203 -18.06 -17.98 -0.93
C LEU A 203 -19.48 -18.45 -0.62
N GLU A 204 -19.95 -18.00 0.53
CA GLU A 204 -21.35 -18.01 0.94
C GLU A 204 -21.70 -16.67 1.58
N HIS A 205 -22.98 -16.32 1.55
CA HIS A 205 -23.46 -15.15 2.29
C HIS A 205 -23.38 -15.41 3.79
N GLY A 206 -23.03 -14.36 4.53
CA GLY A 206 -23.19 -14.32 5.98
C GLY A 206 -24.28 -13.32 6.38
N GLU A 207 -24.74 -13.44 7.60
CA GLU A 207 -25.54 -12.42 8.27
C GLU A 207 -24.74 -11.82 9.41
N LEU A 208 -24.76 -10.49 9.52
CA LEU A 208 -24.13 -9.81 10.63
C LEU A 208 -24.89 -10.08 11.93
N ILE A 209 -24.17 -10.42 13.00
CA ILE A 209 -24.71 -10.51 14.36
C ILE A 209 -24.29 -9.28 15.17
N SER A 210 -22.99 -8.95 15.16
CA SER A 210 -22.43 -7.78 15.83
C SER A 210 -21.12 -7.35 15.17
N VAL A 211 -20.82 -6.06 15.25
CA VAL A 211 -19.58 -5.47 14.75
C VAL A 211 -19.13 -4.34 15.66
N ASN A 212 -17.81 -4.25 15.86
CA ASN A 212 -17.13 -3.08 16.38
C ASN A 212 -16.08 -2.66 15.33
N THR A 213 -16.24 -1.45 14.79
CA THR A 213 -15.46 -0.92 13.68
C THR A 213 -14.26 -0.09 14.12
N GLY A 214 -13.92 -0.06 15.41
CA GLY A 214 -12.87 0.80 15.96
C GLY A 214 -11.49 0.66 15.30
N VAL A 215 -11.18 -0.51 14.74
CA VAL A 215 -9.97 -0.73 13.93
C VAL A 215 -10.00 0.00 12.58
N ALA A 216 -11.18 0.15 11.95
CA ALA A 216 -11.37 0.94 10.73
C ALA A 216 -11.34 2.44 11.02
N ASP A 217 -11.94 2.87 12.14
CA ASP A 217 -11.88 4.25 12.61
C ASP A 217 -10.44 4.69 12.87
N SER A 218 -9.66 3.85 13.58
CA SER A 218 -8.23 4.05 13.82
C SER A 218 -7.42 4.12 12.51
N ALA A 219 -7.81 3.35 11.50
CA ALA A 219 -7.21 3.38 10.17
C ALA A 219 -7.60 4.63 9.34
N GLY A 220 -8.44 5.52 9.88
CA GLY A 220 -8.92 6.72 9.19
C GLY A 220 -10.04 6.46 8.17
N LEU A 221 -10.71 5.31 8.27
CA LEU A 221 -11.81 4.90 7.39
C LEU A 221 -13.05 4.57 8.25
N PRO A 222 -13.68 5.57 8.90
CA PRO A 222 -14.92 5.32 9.63
C PRO A 222 -16.00 4.81 8.67
N VAL A 223 -16.71 3.76 9.08
CA VAL A 223 -17.77 3.12 8.29
C VAL A 223 -19.09 3.16 9.03
N GLU A 224 -20.18 3.33 8.28
CA GLU A 224 -21.53 3.38 8.81
C GLU A 224 -22.47 2.51 7.96
N GLY A 225 -23.57 2.07 8.56
CA GLY A 225 -24.59 1.26 7.90
C GLY A 225 -24.33 -0.24 7.92
N GLU A 226 -25.21 -0.98 7.24
CA GLU A 226 -25.19 -2.45 7.20
C GLU A 226 -24.15 -2.93 6.18
N PRO A 227 -23.20 -3.82 6.56
CA PRO A 227 -22.25 -4.38 5.62
C PRO A 227 -22.86 -5.44 4.72
N ILE A 228 -22.22 -5.63 3.57
CA ILE A 228 -22.32 -6.90 2.86
C ILE A 228 -21.37 -7.90 3.55
N VAL A 229 -21.89 -9.07 3.92
CA VAL A 229 -21.12 -10.10 4.62
C VAL A 229 -20.94 -11.33 3.74
N HIS A 230 -19.68 -11.75 3.61
CA HIS A 230 -19.31 -13.00 2.96
C HIS A 230 -18.47 -13.87 3.88
N VAL A 231 -18.61 -15.18 3.74
CA VAL A 231 -17.77 -16.17 4.42
C VAL A 231 -17.23 -17.15 3.39
N ALA A 232 -15.97 -17.54 3.52
CA ALA A 232 -15.38 -18.62 2.74
C ALA A 232 -14.73 -19.65 3.67
N SER A 233 -14.89 -20.94 3.35
CA SER A 233 -14.27 -22.00 4.14
C SER A 233 -12.74 -21.91 4.16
N GLY A 234 -12.13 -21.46 3.06
CA GLY A 234 -10.70 -21.29 2.93
C GLY A 234 -10.15 -21.49 1.52
N VAL A 235 -8.90 -21.08 1.30
CA VAL A 235 -8.17 -21.18 0.02
C VAL A 235 -6.67 -21.34 0.27
N GLY A 236 -5.97 -21.89 -0.73
CA GLY A 236 -4.51 -21.94 -0.76
C GLY A 236 -3.92 -20.65 -1.31
N VAL A 237 -2.91 -20.12 -0.64
CA VAL A 237 -2.31 -18.83 -1.00
C VAL A 237 -0.83 -18.99 -1.30
N ARG A 238 -0.41 -18.39 -2.41
CA ARG A 238 0.99 -18.24 -2.80
C ARG A 238 1.29 -16.76 -2.95
N VAL A 239 2.38 -16.30 -2.36
CA VAL A 239 2.78 -14.89 -2.42
C VAL A 239 4.11 -14.76 -3.16
N ALA A 240 4.16 -13.89 -4.15
CA ALA A 240 5.36 -13.58 -4.91
C ALA A 240 6.26 -12.60 -4.14
N LEU A 241 7.54 -12.54 -4.54
CA LEU A 241 8.47 -11.55 -4.00
C LEU A 241 7.93 -10.13 -4.29
N PRO A 242 7.81 -9.25 -3.28
CA PRO A 242 7.40 -7.87 -3.48
C PRO A 242 8.45 -7.12 -4.32
N ARG A 243 7.97 -6.22 -5.17
CA ARG A 243 8.80 -5.39 -6.04
C ARG A 243 8.37 -3.93 -5.98
N PRO A 244 9.31 -2.98 -6.06
CA PRO A 244 8.96 -1.58 -6.21
C PRO A 244 8.10 -1.36 -7.44
N VAL A 245 7.03 -0.59 -7.26
CA VAL A 245 6.19 -0.12 -8.34
C VAL A 245 7.00 0.84 -9.20
N ARG A 246 6.86 0.70 -10.52
CA ARG A 246 7.42 1.64 -11.48
C ARG A 246 6.29 2.29 -12.26
N MET A 247 6.19 3.61 -12.20
CA MET A 247 5.15 4.33 -12.93
C MET A 247 5.30 4.09 -14.44
N SER A 248 4.18 3.88 -15.13
CA SER A 248 4.18 3.76 -16.60
C SER A 248 4.52 5.09 -17.28
N ARG A 249 4.03 6.20 -16.72
CA ARG A 249 4.28 7.57 -17.18
C ARG A 249 4.73 8.42 -15.99
N LEU A 250 5.72 9.27 -16.24
CA LEU A 250 6.16 10.27 -15.27
C LEU A 250 5.35 11.56 -15.46
N PRO A 251 5.24 12.39 -14.41
CA PRO A 251 4.69 13.74 -14.52
C PRO A 251 5.36 14.52 -15.66
N THR A 252 4.55 15.31 -16.36
CA THR A 252 4.98 16.17 -17.47
C THR A 252 4.74 17.63 -17.17
N GLY A 253 4.98 18.50 -18.16
CA GLY A 253 4.80 19.94 -17.99
C GLY A 253 5.86 20.57 -17.09
N PRO A 254 5.63 21.81 -16.64
CA PRO A 254 6.40 22.42 -15.56
C PRO A 254 6.32 21.55 -14.31
N LEU A 255 7.47 21.21 -13.74
CA LEU A 255 7.56 20.35 -12.56
C LEU A 255 7.79 21.21 -11.32
N VAL A 256 7.10 20.84 -10.23
CA VAL A 256 7.40 21.38 -8.89
C VAL A 256 7.95 20.25 -8.04
N VAL A 257 9.15 20.45 -7.51
CA VAL A 257 9.83 19.51 -6.62
C VAL A 257 9.62 19.95 -5.19
N HIS A 258 8.83 19.17 -4.45
CA HIS A 258 8.56 19.39 -3.04
C HIS A 258 9.51 18.55 -2.19
N PHE A 259 10.15 19.19 -1.21
CA PHE A 259 11.15 18.56 -0.37
C PHE A 259 10.96 18.89 1.11
N ASP A 260 11.31 17.93 1.98
CA ASP A 260 11.43 18.11 3.43
C ASP A 260 12.51 19.18 3.72
N ASP A 261 12.06 20.38 4.08
CA ASP A 261 12.93 21.53 4.25
C ASP A 261 13.58 21.60 5.64
N ASP A 262 13.14 20.75 6.57
CA ASP A 262 13.77 20.45 7.86
C ASP A 262 14.88 19.37 7.72
N CYS A 263 14.95 18.70 6.57
CA CYS A 263 15.98 17.71 6.24
C CYS A 263 17.18 18.37 5.53
N GLY A 264 18.32 18.43 6.22
CA GLY A 264 19.58 18.98 5.67
C GLY A 264 20.10 18.26 4.43
N PHE A 265 19.97 16.94 4.38
CA PHE A 265 20.31 16.11 3.21
C PHE A 265 19.44 16.46 2.00
N CYS A 266 18.12 16.54 2.21
CA CYS A 266 17.14 16.85 1.19
C CYS A 266 17.38 18.25 0.61
N SER A 267 17.61 19.22 1.49
CA SER A 267 18.01 20.58 1.14
C SER A 267 19.32 20.62 0.35
N ALA A 268 20.32 19.81 0.72
CA ALA A 268 21.57 19.70 -0.02
C ALA A 268 21.37 19.11 -1.42
N CYS A 269 20.55 18.07 -1.58
CA CYS A 269 20.20 17.50 -2.87
C CYS A 269 19.51 18.54 -3.76
N VAL A 270 18.55 19.31 -3.25
CA VAL A 270 17.87 20.38 -4.00
C VAL A 270 18.85 21.47 -4.44
N ARG A 271 19.78 21.90 -3.58
CA ARG A 271 20.86 22.85 -3.95
C ARG A 271 21.77 22.34 -5.07
N VAL A 272 21.92 21.04 -5.21
CA VAL A 272 22.66 20.44 -6.32
C VAL A 272 21.78 20.42 -7.57
N LEU A 273 20.55 19.91 -7.47
CA LEU A 273 19.63 19.79 -8.60
C LEU A 273 19.34 21.13 -9.28
N THR A 274 19.10 22.18 -8.50
CA THR A 274 18.88 23.57 -8.98
C THR A 274 19.99 24.12 -9.87
N ARG A 275 21.21 23.56 -9.83
CA ARG A 275 22.33 23.99 -10.68
C ARG A 275 22.32 23.34 -12.06
N PHE A 276 21.58 22.24 -12.22
CA PHE A 276 21.64 21.39 -13.41
C PHE A 276 20.30 21.22 -14.11
N THR A 277 19.18 21.59 -13.49
CA THR A 277 17.86 21.58 -14.12
C THR A 277 17.58 22.86 -14.91
N ASP A 278 16.77 22.72 -15.96
CA ASP A 278 16.26 23.85 -16.74
C ASP A 278 15.18 24.65 -15.99
N SER A 279 14.75 25.77 -16.59
CA SER A 279 13.77 26.69 -15.98
C SER A 279 12.34 26.13 -15.87
N THR A 280 12.09 24.91 -16.35
CA THR A 280 10.78 24.26 -16.24
C THR A 280 10.61 23.49 -14.92
N VAL A 281 11.64 23.49 -14.06
CA VAL A 281 11.60 22.88 -12.73
C VAL A 281 11.68 23.95 -11.65
N SER A 282 10.66 24.03 -10.80
CA SER A 282 10.69 24.81 -9.57
C SER A 282 10.87 23.90 -8.36
N TYR A 283 11.30 24.49 -7.24
CA TYR A 283 11.59 23.78 -6.00
C TYR A 283 10.89 24.50 -4.85
N GLU A 284 10.10 23.76 -4.09
CA GLU A 284 9.29 24.30 -3.03
C GLU A 284 9.41 23.47 -1.74
N PRO A 285 9.43 24.10 -0.57
CA PRO A 285 9.31 23.38 0.68
C PRO A 285 8.01 22.59 0.77
N ALA A 286 8.08 21.38 1.32
CA ALA A 286 6.94 20.48 1.52
C ALA A 286 5.73 21.13 2.22
N ARG A 287 5.95 22.09 3.13
CA ARG A 287 4.87 22.84 3.80
C ARG A 287 3.97 23.66 2.87
N LYS A 288 4.35 23.83 1.59
CA LYS A 288 3.53 24.48 0.56
C LYS A 288 2.67 23.50 -0.24
N LEU A 289 2.75 22.19 0.04
CA LEU A 289 1.84 21.21 -0.53
C LEU A 289 0.45 21.40 0.09
N ASP A 290 -0.51 21.81 -0.74
CA ASP A 290 -1.91 21.92 -0.34
C ASP A 290 -2.57 20.54 -0.16
N ASP A 291 -2.08 19.52 -0.88
CA ASP A 291 -2.56 18.15 -0.78
C ASP A 291 -2.05 17.49 0.52
N PRO A 292 -2.92 17.20 1.50
CA PRO A 292 -2.51 16.65 2.80
C PRO A 292 -1.87 15.26 2.71
N ARG A 293 -2.25 14.46 1.71
CA ARG A 293 -1.69 13.13 1.47
C ARG A 293 -0.25 13.26 0.97
N LEU A 294 -0.02 14.13 -0.01
CA LEU A 294 1.32 14.40 -0.52
C LEU A 294 2.19 15.07 0.55
N ALA A 295 1.63 15.95 1.38
CA ALA A 295 2.33 16.54 2.51
C ALA A 295 2.83 15.46 3.50
N ARG A 296 1.98 14.50 3.89
CA ARG A 296 2.41 13.37 4.74
C ARG A 296 3.52 12.54 4.09
N LEU A 297 3.39 12.22 2.80
CA LEU A 297 4.41 11.43 2.10
C LEU A 297 5.73 12.20 1.94
N SER A 298 5.65 13.53 1.79
CA SER A 298 6.82 14.40 1.64
C SER A 298 7.73 14.40 2.87
N GLU A 299 7.19 14.01 4.03
CA GLU A 299 8.01 13.75 5.20
C GLU A 299 9.02 12.67 4.88
N VAL A 300 8.65 11.58 4.20
CA VAL A 300 9.52 10.42 4.01
C VAL A 300 10.10 10.26 2.60
N ALA A 301 9.68 11.07 1.64
CA ALA A 301 10.14 11.02 0.25
C ALA A 301 10.10 12.40 -0.42
N ILE A 302 10.80 12.54 -1.55
CA ILE A 302 10.61 13.70 -2.43
C ILE A 302 9.30 13.53 -3.21
N ILE A 303 8.56 14.62 -3.40
CA ILE A 303 7.34 14.64 -4.21
C ILE A 303 7.57 15.54 -5.42
N VAL A 304 7.25 15.04 -6.61
CA VAL A 304 7.38 15.79 -7.86
C VAL A 304 6.01 15.85 -8.51
N THR A 305 5.45 17.06 -8.63
CA THR A 305 4.14 17.30 -9.24
C THR A 305 4.28 17.94 -10.61
N GLY A 306 3.39 17.60 -11.55
CA GLY A 306 3.34 18.21 -12.88
C GLY A 306 2.11 17.72 -13.67
N ASP A 307 1.45 18.62 -14.40
CA ASP A 307 0.24 18.37 -15.21
C ASP A 307 -0.82 17.48 -14.51
N GLY A 308 -1.14 17.78 -13.24
CA GLY A 308 -2.14 17.04 -12.47
C GLY A 308 -1.71 15.64 -12.00
N ALA A 309 -0.46 15.25 -12.25
CA ALA A 309 0.13 14.00 -11.74
C ALA A 309 1.19 14.29 -10.68
N ALA A 310 1.43 13.29 -9.82
CA ALA A 310 2.51 13.30 -8.84
C ALA A 310 3.32 12.01 -8.94
N ALA A 311 4.62 12.11 -8.65
CA ALA A 311 5.52 10.98 -8.53
C ALA A 311 6.40 11.14 -7.30
N SER A 312 6.72 10.03 -6.65
CA SER A 312 7.65 10.00 -5.52
C SER A 312 8.90 9.16 -5.83
N GLY A 313 9.86 9.18 -4.90
CA GLY A 313 10.98 8.24 -4.94
C GLY A 313 11.84 8.31 -6.21
N VAL A 314 12.20 7.15 -6.75
CA VAL A 314 13.05 7.04 -7.94
C VAL A 314 12.38 7.59 -9.19
N ASP A 315 11.06 7.40 -9.33
CA ASP A 315 10.31 7.92 -10.49
C ASP A 315 10.23 9.46 -10.45
N GLY A 316 10.04 10.06 -9.26
CA GLY A 316 10.17 11.51 -9.07
C GLY A 316 11.57 12.03 -9.44
N VAL A 317 12.64 11.38 -8.94
CA VAL A 317 14.03 11.73 -9.30
C VAL A 317 14.27 11.62 -10.81
N ALA A 318 13.77 10.56 -11.45
CA ALA A 318 13.89 10.38 -12.89
C ALA A 318 13.11 11.47 -13.66
N ALA A 319 11.95 11.92 -13.17
CA ALA A 319 11.19 13.01 -13.78
C ALA A 319 11.99 14.31 -13.79
N VAL A 320 12.65 14.64 -12.68
CA VAL A 320 13.51 15.83 -12.56
C VAL A 320 14.75 15.71 -13.45
N LEU A 321 15.45 14.58 -13.45
CA LEU A 321 16.70 14.40 -14.20
C LEU A 321 16.51 14.50 -15.73
N ARG A 322 15.30 14.21 -16.25
CA ARG A 322 14.97 14.46 -17.66
C ARG A 322 15.05 15.95 -18.05
N ARG A 323 15.05 16.85 -17.07
CA ARG A 323 15.18 18.31 -17.23
C ARG A 323 16.61 18.80 -17.03
N SER A 324 17.61 17.90 -17.00
CA SER A 324 19.02 18.23 -16.76
C SER A 324 19.93 17.98 -17.97
N GLY A 325 19.44 18.30 -19.17
CA GLY A 325 20.16 18.10 -20.43
C GLY A 325 20.33 16.62 -20.82
N ILE A 326 21.22 16.37 -21.80
CA ILE A 326 21.39 15.04 -22.42
C ILE A 326 21.84 13.99 -21.39
N ILE A 327 22.85 14.32 -20.57
CA ILE A 327 23.39 13.40 -19.57
C ILE A 327 22.31 13.07 -18.52
N GLY A 328 21.58 14.08 -18.03
CA GLY A 328 20.46 13.86 -17.10
C GLY A 328 19.38 12.97 -17.69
N GLY A 329 19.03 13.18 -18.96
CA GLY A 329 18.10 12.33 -19.69
C GLY A 329 18.55 10.86 -19.79
N LEU A 330 19.84 10.62 -20.05
CA LEU A 330 20.41 9.26 -20.09
C LEU A 330 20.38 8.59 -18.70
N VAL A 331 20.73 9.32 -17.64
CA VAL A 331 20.66 8.80 -16.26
C VAL A 331 19.21 8.51 -15.87
N ALA A 332 18.27 9.38 -16.22
CA ALA A 332 16.85 9.14 -16.00
C ALA A 332 16.34 7.88 -16.70
N ALA A 333 16.76 7.66 -17.96
CA ALA A 333 16.44 6.44 -18.70
C ALA A 333 17.03 5.19 -18.02
N LEU A 334 18.30 5.27 -17.57
CA LEU A 334 18.96 4.18 -16.84
C LEU A 334 18.26 3.86 -15.52
N LEU A 335 17.89 4.86 -14.72
CA LEU A 335 17.15 4.66 -13.46
C LEU A 335 15.80 3.95 -13.66
N ARG A 336 15.20 4.06 -14.84
CA ARG A 336 13.94 3.40 -15.18
C ARG A 336 14.11 2.05 -15.87
N ALA A 337 15.34 1.65 -16.20
CA ALA A 337 15.62 0.34 -16.76
C ALA A 337 15.23 -0.77 -15.76
N PRO A 338 14.66 -1.90 -16.23
CA PRO A 338 14.38 -3.05 -15.37
C PRO A 338 15.62 -3.49 -14.58
N GLY A 339 15.46 -3.89 -13.32
CA GLY A 339 16.58 -4.28 -12.45
C GLY A 339 17.34 -3.09 -11.84
N VAL A 340 17.70 -2.09 -12.64
CA VAL A 340 18.29 -0.84 -12.11
C VAL A 340 17.28 -0.10 -11.25
N HIS A 341 16.04 0.05 -11.71
CA HIS A 341 14.96 0.68 -10.95
C HIS A 341 14.72 -0.03 -9.61
N LEU A 342 14.77 -1.37 -9.60
CA LEU A 342 14.66 -2.18 -8.38
C LEU A 342 15.77 -1.82 -7.38
N LEU A 343 17.02 -1.86 -7.82
CA LEU A 343 18.17 -1.56 -6.97
C LEU A 343 18.14 -0.10 -6.49
N ALA A 344 17.87 0.84 -7.40
CA ALA A 344 17.74 2.27 -7.10
C ALA A 344 16.64 2.53 -6.07
N SER A 345 15.52 1.83 -6.16
CA SER A 345 14.40 1.98 -5.22
C SER A 345 14.76 1.46 -3.83
N VAL A 346 15.48 0.34 -3.75
CA VAL A 346 15.99 -0.19 -2.47
C VAL A 346 17.01 0.77 -1.84
N VAL A 347 17.93 1.31 -2.64
CA VAL A 347 18.92 2.30 -2.18
C VAL A 347 18.21 3.58 -1.73
N TYR A 348 17.28 4.08 -2.53
CA TYR A 348 16.48 5.27 -2.22
C TYR A 348 15.75 5.10 -0.90
N ALA A 349 15.00 4.01 -0.71
CA ALA A 349 14.25 3.74 0.52
C ALA A 349 15.16 3.75 1.75
N ARG A 350 16.38 3.19 1.65
CA ARG A 350 17.37 3.21 2.74
C ARG A 350 17.88 4.61 3.03
N ILE A 351 18.23 5.39 2.00
CA ILE A 351 18.69 6.77 2.17
C ILE A 351 17.57 7.62 2.79
N ALA A 352 16.36 7.54 2.23
CA ALA A 352 15.19 8.29 2.67
C ALA A 352 14.85 7.99 4.14
N ALA A 353 14.87 6.73 4.56
CA ALA A 353 14.65 6.33 5.95
C ALA A 353 15.75 6.81 6.92
N ASN A 354 16.95 7.11 6.42
CA ASN A 354 18.10 7.54 7.24
C ASN A 354 18.50 9.01 7.01
N ARG A 355 17.73 9.79 6.23
CA ARG A 355 18.09 11.15 5.79
C ARG A 355 18.44 12.10 6.93
N GLN A 356 17.76 11.99 8.06
CA GLN A 356 18.02 12.80 9.26
C GLN A 356 19.34 12.43 9.94
N TRP A 357 19.65 11.12 10.02
CA TRP A 357 20.94 10.65 10.50
C TRP A 357 22.07 11.09 9.56
N ILE A 358 21.88 11.01 8.25
CA ILE A 358 22.85 11.47 7.23
C ILE A 358 23.10 12.97 7.39
N SER A 359 22.04 13.76 7.58
CA SER A 359 22.12 15.21 7.78
C SER A 359 23.03 15.55 8.97
N ARG A 360 22.79 14.91 10.12
CA ARG A 360 23.64 15.08 11.32
C ARG A 360 25.08 14.62 11.09
N ARG A 361 25.27 13.46 10.46
CA ARG A 361 26.60 12.85 10.25
C ARG A 361 27.51 13.69 9.35
N LEU A 362 26.92 14.35 8.35
CA LEU A 362 27.61 15.18 7.36
C LEU A 362 27.55 16.68 7.68
N GLY A 363 26.92 17.09 8.79
CA GLY A 363 26.76 18.50 9.15
C GLY A 363 25.95 19.31 8.14
N LEU A 364 25.01 18.67 7.44
CA LEU A 364 24.18 19.32 6.43
C LEU A 364 23.07 20.12 7.11
N LYS A 365 22.97 21.41 6.77
CA LYS A 365 21.95 22.32 7.30
C LYS A 365 20.65 22.23 6.50
N ALA A 366 19.54 22.23 7.24
CA ALA A 366 18.19 22.36 6.71
C ALA A 366 18.04 23.69 5.96
N ALA A 367 17.03 23.81 5.11
CA ALA A 367 16.78 25.06 4.40
C ALA A 367 16.29 26.16 5.37
N CYS A 368 15.55 25.76 6.41
CA CYS A 368 15.12 26.64 7.50
C CYS A 368 16.30 27.17 8.35
N ASP A 369 17.44 26.46 8.37
CA ASP A 369 18.68 26.88 9.07
C ASP A 369 19.55 27.88 8.27
N LEU A 370 19.07 28.32 7.11
CA LEU A 370 19.77 29.28 6.25
C LEU A 370 18.91 30.53 6.03
N PRO A 371 19.49 31.74 5.95
CA PRO A 371 18.75 32.90 5.52
C PRO A 371 18.25 32.67 4.10
N ILE A 372 16.94 32.58 3.93
CA ILE A 372 16.30 32.37 2.63
C ILE A 372 16.62 33.59 1.77
N ARG A 373 17.62 33.47 0.87
CA ARG A 373 17.68 34.37 -0.29
C ARG A 373 16.46 34.05 -1.12
N GLY A 374 15.50 34.98 -1.11
CA GLY A 374 14.25 34.85 -1.83
C GLY A 374 14.49 34.29 -3.23
N VAL A 375 13.67 33.30 -3.57
CA VAL A 375 13.48 32.83 -4.94
C VAL A 375 13.30 34.09 -5.79
N GLY A 376 14.30 34.39 -6.61
CA GLY A 376 14.33 35.61 -7.38
C GLY A 376 13.09 35.67 -8.25
N THR A 377 12.34 36.76 -8.12
CA THR A 377 11.51 37.25 -9.21
C THR A 377 12.37 37.31 -10.47
N PRO A 378 11.88 36.83 -11.63
CA PRO A 378 12.62 36.99 -12.87
C PRO A 378 12.82 38.49 -13.11
N LYS A 379 14.07 38.87 -13.43
CA LYS A 379 14.38 40.20 -13.96
C LYS A 379 14.01 40.28 -15.43
#